data_AF-A0A367HPC8-F1
#
_entry.id   AF-A0A367HPC8-F1
#
_cell.length_a   1.000
_cell.length_b   1.000
_cell.length_c   1.000
_cell.angle_alpha   90.00
_cell.angle_beta   90.00
_cell.angle_gamma   90.00
#
_symmetry.space_group_name_H-M   'P 1'
#
loop_
_entity.id
_entity.type
_entity.pdbx_description
1 polymer ?
#
loop_
_entity_poly.entity_id
_entity_poly.type
_entity_poly.pdbx_seq_one_letter_code
_entity_poly.pdbx_strand_id
1 'polypeptide(L)'
;MDHVIELDSAAAEITARLPAWSAAGLTPLPVTWRDGHAPWPQRLETDRALVADPDSVGIHVKGADGWAELQIVLYRGGWADLNALKDNEVIADCPSIATPAEFGRYLDSAVARFLEPRLPPTA
;
A
#
# COMPACT_ATOMS: atom_id res chain seq x y z
N MET A 1 -2.06 -11.14 -17.53
CA MET A 1 -3.06 -10.94 -16.47
C MET A 1 -4.11 -9.98 -16.98
N ASP A 2 -5.38 -10.21 -16.65
CA ASP A 2 -6.44 -9.27 -17.01
C ASP A 2 -6.20 -7.92 -16.31
N HIS A 3 -6.46 -6.83 -17.03
CA HIS A 3 -6.43 -5.47 -16.47
C HIS A 3 -7.82 -5.21 -15.88
N VAL A 4 -8.00 -5.54 -14.60
CA VAL A 4 -9.30 -5.43 -13.93
C VAL A 4 -9.44 -4.10 -13.21
N ILE A 5 -8.32 -3.47 -12.84
CA ILE A 5 -8.30 -2.21 -12.08
C ILE A 5 -7.38 -1.16 -12.72
N GLU A 6 -7.84 0.08 -12.78
CA GLU A 6 -7.07 1.24 -13.25
C GLU A 6 -6.08 1.70 -12.17
N LEU A 7 -4.81 1.33 -12.33
CA LEU A 7 -3.77 1.58 -11.31
C LEU A 7 -3.43 3.06 -11.13
N ASP A 8 -3.59 3.89 -12.17
CA ASP A 8 -3.45 5.35 -12.04
C ASP A 8 -4.51 5.96 -11.13
N SER A 9 -5.75 5.45 -11.18
CA SER A 9 -6.79 5.87 -10.25
C SER A 9 -6.51 5.37 -8.83
N ALA A 10 -5.99 4.14 -8.67
CA ALA A 10 -5.57 3.62 -7.38
C ALA A 10 -4.40 4.39 -6.76
N ALA A 11 -3.45 4.87 -7.59
CA ALA A 11 -2.36 5.74 -7.13
C ALA A 11 -2.86 7.09 -6.63
N ALA A 12 -3.91 7.64 -7.27
CA ALA A 12 -4.57 8.85 -6.79
C ALA A 12 -5.19 8.64 -5.41
N GLU A 13 -5.77 7.47 -5.14
CA GLU A 13 -6.30 7.12 -3.80
C GLU A 13 -5.20 7.08 -2.73
N ILE A 14 -4.00 6.58 -3.05
CA ILE A 14 -2.84 6.65 -2.15
C ILE A 14 -2.46 8.13 -1.92
N THR A 15 -2.26 8.87 -3.00
CA THR A 15 -1.79 10.26 -2.98
C THR A 15 -2.69 11.16 -2.15
N ALA A 16 -4.01 10.99 -2.26
CA ALA A 16 -5.00 11.74 -1.51
C ALA A 16 -4.87 11.60 0.02
N ARG A 17 -4.28 10.49 0.51
CA ARG A 17 -4.18 10.16 1.93
C ARG A 17 -2.85 10.54 2.56
N LEU A 18 -1.81 10.75 1.76
CA LEU A 18 -0.45 11.08 2.25
C LEU A 18 -0.43 12.24 3.25
N PRO A 19 -1.16 13.36 3.04
CA PRO A 19 -1.16 14.47 3.99
C PRO A 19 -1.74 14.08 5.35
N ALA A 20 -2.84 13.32 5.36
CA ALA A 20 -3.50 12.88 6.60
C ALA A 20 -2.62 11.91 7.39
N TRP A 21 -1.96 10.97 6.71
CA TRP A 21 -1.02 10.04 7.35
C TRP A 21 0.19 10.78 7.95
N SER A 22 0.75 11.72 7.21
CA SER A 22 1.86 12.56 7.70
C SER A 22 1.44 13.37 8.94
N ALA A 23 0.23 13.95 8.92
CA ALA A 23 -0.31 14.68 10.07
C ALA A 23 -0.56 13.79 11.29
N ALA A 24 -0.81 12.50 11.08
CA ALA A 24 -0.92 11.50 12.15
C ALA A 24 0.45 11.00 12.67
N GLY A 25 1.56 11.56 12.21
CA GLY A 25 2.91 11.18 12.63
C GLY A 25 3.49 9.96 11.91
N LEU A 26 2.80 9.45 10.88
CA LEU A 26 3.33 8.40 10.03
C LEU A 26 4.30 8.98 9.00
N THR A 27 5.18 8.15 8.48
CA THR A 27 6.09 8.51 7.38
C THR A 27 5.79 7.66 6.14
N PRO A 28 4.90 8.13 5.25
CA PRO A 28 4.74 7.53 3.92
C PRO A 28 6.01 7.71 3.09
N LEU A 29 6.51 6.62 2.51
CA LEU A 29 7.55 6.65 1.48
C LEU A 29 6.93 6.98 0.11
N PRO A 30 7.74 7.24 -0.94
CA PRO A 30 7.20 7.47 -2.27
C PRO A 30 6.33 6.30 -2.76
N VAL A 31 5.28 6.62 -3.51
CA VAL A 31 4.48 5.63 -4.24
C VAL A 31 5.39 4.89 -5.21
N THR A 32 5.30 3.57 -5.23
CA THR A 32 6.10 2.71 -6.08
C THR A 32 5.26 2.05 -7.16
N TRP A 33 5.90 1.77 -8.28
CA TRP A 33 5.29 1.15 -9.45
C TRP A 33 6.16 0.00 -9.94
N ARG A 34 5.53 -1.04 -10.47
CA ARG A 34 6.21 -2.11 -11.20
C ARG A 34 5.75 -2.11 -12.64
N ASP A 35 6.70 -2.17 -13.57
CA ASP A 35 6.43 -2.31 -15.00
C ASP A 35 6.39 -3.80 -15.38
N GLY A 36 5.25 -4.25 -15.92
CA GLY A 36 5.03 -5.62 -16.38
C GLY A 36 5.89 -6.02 -17.57
N HIS A 37 6.37 -5.06 -18.37
CA HIS A 37 7.25 -5.31 -19.50
C HIS A 37 8.74 -5.24 -19.16
N ALA A 38 9.12 -4.75 -17.97
CA ALA A 38 10.51 -4.67 -17.58
C ALA A 38 11.13 -6.08 -17.38
N PRO A 39 12.41 -6.27 -17.75
CA PRO A 39 13.10 -7.53 -17.52
C PRO A 39 13.26 -7.82 -16.03
N TRP A 40 13.32 -9.09 -15.67
CA TRP A 40 13.58 -9.50 -14.30
C TRP A 40 15.06 -9.28 -13.92
N PRO A 41 15.37 -8.83 -12.69
CA PRO A 41 14.44 -8.42 -11.64
C PRO A 41 13.77 -7.08 -11.96
N GLN A 42 12.44 -7.05 -11.84
CA GLN A 42 11.66 -5.85 -12.10
C GLN A 42 11.92 -4.82 -10.99
N ARG A 43 12.49 -3.69 -11.37
CA ARG A 43 12.74 -2.57 -10.47
C ARG A 43 11.43 -1.89 -10.08
N LEU A 44 11.36 -1.43 -8.83
CA LEU A 44 10.31 -0.53 -8.38
C LEU A 44 10.68 0.90 -8.76
N GLU A 45 9.85 1.53 -9.59
CA GLU A 45 10.02 2.92 -10.00
C GLU A 45 9.13 3.83 -9.16
N THR A 46 9.63 5.01 -8.81
CA THR A 46 8.85 6.05 -8.11
C THR A 46 8.34 7.13 -9.06
N ASP A 47 8.89 7.18 -10.27
CA ASP A 47 8.43 8.06 -11.35
C ASP A 47 7.51 7.27 -12.28
N ARG A 48 6.22 7.65 -12.27
CA ARG A 48 5.19 7.02 -13.11
C ARG A 48 5.50 7.12 -14.61
N ALA A 49 6.25 8.14 -15.05
CA ALA A 49 6.61 8.32 -16.45
C ALA A 49 7.61 7.27 -16.98
N LEU A 50 8.30 6.56 -16.07
CA LEU A 50 9.24 5.49 -16.43
C LEU A 50 8.56 4.12 -16.63
N VAL A 51 7.25 4.03 -16.41
CA VAL A 51 6.49 2.77 -16.43
C VAL A 51 5.60 2.71 -17.67
N ALA A 52 5.89 1.77 -18.55
CA ALA A 52 5.16 1.59 -19.80
C ALA A 52 3.87 0.78 -19.61
N ASP A 53 3.93 -0.34 -18.88
CA ASP A 53 2.74 -1.17 -18.55
C ASP A 53 2.66 -1.37 -17.03
N PRO A 54 1.90 -0.54 -16.30
CA PRO A 54 1.74 -0.70 -14.86
C PRO A 54 1.19 -2.08 -14.50
N ASP A 55 1.98 -2.85 -13.77
CA ASP A 55 1.61 -4.17 -13.27
C ASP A 55 1.18 -4.11 -11.79
N SER A 56 1.79 -3.22 -11.02
CA SER A 56 1.35 -2.90 -9.66
C SER A 56 1.68 -1.47 -9.25
N VAL A 57 0.91 -0.95 -8.29
CA VAL A 57 1.20 0.27 -7.55
C VAL A 57 1.24 -0.04 -6.06
N GLY A 58 2.15 0.57 -5.32
CA GLY A 58 2.30 0.30 -3.89
C GLY A 58 2.73 1.50 -3.06
N ILE A 59 2.64 1.31 -1.76
CA ILE A 59 3.05 2.29 -0.76
C ILE A 59 3.65 1.58 0.44
N HIS A 60 4.68 2.19 1.01
CA HIS A 60 5.25 1.80 2.29
C HIS A 60 5.08 2.97 3.26
N VAL A 61 4.46 2.73 4.41
CA VAL A 61 4.28 3.69 5.50
C VAL A 61 5.02 3.20 6.74
N LYS A 62 5.87 4.05 7.32
CA LYS A 62 6.54 3.77 8.59
C LYS A 62 5.79 4.42 9.76
N GLY A 63 5.73 3.72 10.87
CA GLY A 63 5.21 4.22 12.14
C GLY A 63 6.12 5.27 12.76
N ALA A 64 5.57 6.04 13.70
CA ALA A 64 6.29 7.10 14.40
C ALA A 64 7.46 6.58 15.27
N ASP A 65 7.40 5.31 15.68
CA ASP A 65 8.45 4.64 16.46
C ASP A 65 9.63 4.15 15.62
N GLY A 66 9.51 4.18 14.29
CA GLY A 66 10.51 3.67 13.34
C GLY A 66 10.62 2.14 13.27
N TRP A 67 9.81 1.40 14.04
CA TRP A 67 9.80 -0.06 14.08
C TRP A 67 8.58 -0.65 13.40
N ALA A 68 7.44 0.03 13.52
CA ALA A 68 6.24 -0.38 12.84
C ALA A 68 6.35 -0.01 11.35
N GLU A 69 5.97 -0.94 10.48
CA GLU A 69 5.98 -0.75 9.03
C GLU A 69 4.72 -1.36 8.41
N LEU A 70 4.15 -0.69 7.41
CA LEU A 70 3.01 -1.17 6.62
C LEU A 70 3.33 -1.02 5.15
N GLN A 71 3.21 -2.10 4.39
CA GLN A 71 3.39 -2.14 2.95
C GLN A 71 2.12 -2.66 2.31
N ILE A 72 1.59 -1.91 1.35
CA ILE A 72 0.42 -2.32 0.58
C ILE A 72 0.75 -2.20 -0.91
N VAL A 73 0.51 -3.26 -1.68
CA VAL A 73 0.76 -3.32 -3.13
C VAL A 73 -0.51 -3.80 -3.82
N LEU A 74 -1.09 -3.00 -4.69
CA LEU A 74 -2.22 -3.37 -5.54
C LEU A 74 -1.70 -3.82 -6.91
N TYR A 75 -2.15 -4.98 -7.36
CA TYR A 75 -1.84 -5.53 -8.67
C TYR A 75 -3.00 -5.29 -9.62
N ARG A 76 -2.68 -5.06 -10.90
CA ARG A 76 -3.67 -4.83 -11.98
C ARG A 76 -4.73 -5.93 -12.14
N GLY A 77 -4.44 -7.13 -11.62
CA GLY A 77 -5.37 -8.27 -11.59
C GLY A 77 -6.49 -8.16 -10.56
N GLY A 78 -6.58 -7.07 -9.79
CA GLY A 78 -7.66 -6.85 -8.83
C GLY A 78 -7.45 -7.55 -7.49
N TRP A 79 -6.20 -7.63 -7.03
CA TRP A 79 -5.86 -8.12 -5.70
C TRP A 79 -4.74 -7.26 -5.12
N ALA A 80 -4.69 -7.16 -3.80
CA ALA A 80 -3.63 -6.43 -3.11
C ALA A 80 -2.89 -7.36 -2.15
N ASP A 81 -1.61 -7.10 -1.93
CA ASP A 81 -0.86 -7.59 -0.79
C ASP A 81 -0.82 -6.51 0.29
N LEU A 82 -1.05 -6.91 1.53
CA LEU A 82 -0.71 -6.15 2.72
C LEU A 82 0.30 -6.94 3.53
N ASN A 83 1.37 -6.29 3.93
CA ASN A 83 2.34 -6.79 4.90
C ASN A 83 2.59 -5.69 5.93
N ALA A 84 2.38 -5.99 7.21
CA ALA A 84 2.67 -5.08 8.29
C ALA A 84 3.50 -5.75 9.38
N LEU A 85 4.43 -4.99 9.95
CA LEU A 85 5.14 -5.32 11.16
C LEU A 85 4.72 -4.32 12.23
N LYS A 86 4.23 -4.82 13.36
CA LYS A 86 3.83 -3.98 14.50
C LYS A 86 3.92 -4.79 15.78
N ASP A 87 4.48 -4.22 16.85
CA ASP A 87 4.62 -4.90 18.14
C ASP A 87 5.27 -6.30 18.05
N ASN A 88 6.22 -6.46 17.13
CA ASN A 88 6.90 -7.73 16.84
C ASN A 88 5.96 -8.85 16.31
N GLU A 89 4.78 -8.46 15.81
CA GLU A 89 3.82 -9.30 15.10
C GLU A 89 3.83 -8.96 13.60
N VAL A 90 3.77 -9.99 12.77
CA VAL A 90 3.61 -9.86 11.32
C VAL A 90 2.16 -10.09 10.96
N ILE A 91 1.56 -9.11 10.30
CA ILE A 91 0.20 -9.17 9.76
C ILE A 91 0.32 -9.21 8.25
N ALA A 92 -0.30 -10.21 7.63
CA ALA A 92 -0.38 -10.32 6.18
C ALA A 92 -1.85 -10.52 5.77
N ASP A 93 -2.25 -9.90 4.66
CA ASP A 93 -3.58 -10.04 4.08
C ASP A 93 -3.51 -9.90 2.56
N CYS A 94 -4.39 -10.58 1.84
CA CYS A 94 -4.41 -10.62 0.38
C CYS A 94 -5.84 -10.41 -0.17
N PRO A 95 -6.46 -9.23 0.00
CA PRO A 95 -7.83 -9.00 -0.43
C PRO A 95 -7.96 -8.95 -1.95
N SER A 96 -9.13 -9.36 -2.44
CA SER A 96 -9.59 -8.98 -3.78
C SER A 96 -10.11 -7.54 -3.76
N ILE A 97 -9.75 -6.75 -4.76
CA ILE A 97 -10.09 -5.34 -4.90
C ILE A 97 -10.62 -5.12 -6.31
N ALA A 98 -11.89 -4.78 -6.44
CA ALA A 98 -12.55 -4.62 -7.72
C ALA A 98 -12.49 -3.18 -8.26
N THR A 99 -12.30 -2.18 -7.38
CA THR A 99 -12.32 -0.77 -7.79
C THR A 99 -11.27 0.08 -7.06
N PRO A 100 -10.82 1.20 -7.66
CA PRO A 100 -9.94 2.14 -6.96
C PRO A 100 -10.54 2.68 -5.66
N ALA A 101 -11.84 2.98 -5.64
CA ALA A 101 -12.51 3.46 -4.43
C ALA A 101 -12.53 2.40 -3.31
N GLU A 102 -12.62 1.11 -3.67
CA GLU A 102 -12.48 0.01 -2.71
C GLU A 102 -11.05 -0.08 -2.17
N PHE A 103 -10.06 0.09 -3.04
CA PHE A 103 -8.67 0.20 -2.61
C PHE A 103 -8.47 1.34 -1.61
N GLY A 104 -9.06 2.52 -1.87
CA GLY A 104 -9.04 3.65 -0.95
C GLY A 104 -9.60 3.30 0.44
N ARG A 105 -10.75 2.63 0.50
CA ARG A 105 -11.33 2.15 1.78
C ARG A 105 -10.46 1.12 2.48
N TYR A 106 -9.80 0.26 1.71
CA TYR A 106 -8.87 -0.73 2.25
C TYR A 106 -7.64 -0.06 2.86
N LEU A 107 -7.06 0.95 2.21
CA LEU A 107 -5.97 1.76 2.76
C LEU A 107 -6.36 2.41 4.10
N ASP A 108 -7.57 2.98 4.18
CA ASP A 108 -8.07 3.61 5.41
C ASP A 108 -8.18 2.59 6.56
N SER A 109 -8.73 1.41 6.25
CA SER A 109 -8.91 0.32 7.23
C SER A 109 -7.56 -0.23 7.71
N ALA A 110 -6.62 -0.43 6.78
CA ALA A 110 -5.29 -0.93 7.09
C ALA A 110 -4.50 0.06 7.96
N VAL A 111 -4.52 1.35 7.63
CA VAL A 111 -3.82 2.38 8.41
C VAL A 111 -4.48 2.60 9.77
N ALA A 112 -5.81 2.54 9.87
CA ALA A 112 -6.49 2.62 11.16
C ALA A 112 -6.02 1.49 12.10
N ARG A 113 -6.04 0.23 11.63
CA ARG A 113 -5.52 -0.92 12.38
C ARG A 113 -4.03 -0.78 12.72
N PHE A 114 -3.27 -0.17 11.83
CA PHE A 114 -1.85 0.12 12.05
C PHE A 114 -1.64 1.17 13.15
N LEU A 115 -2.50 2.19 13.25
CA LEU A 115 -2.44 3.25 14.27
C LEU A 115 -3.00 2.87 15.64
N GLU A 116 -3.91 1.89 15.72
CA GLU A 116 -4.57 1.51 16.98
C GLU A 116 -3.55 1.11 18.07
N PRO A 117 -3.59 1.68 19.29
CA PRO A 117 -2.74 1.22 20.37
C PRO A 117 -2.99 -0.27 20.66
N ARG A 118 -1.93 -1.04 20.93
CA ARG A 118 -2.10 -2.41 21.41
C ARG A 118 -2.89 -2.39 22.71
N LEU A 119 -4.11 -2.93 22.68
CA LEU A 119 -4.85 -3.17 23.92
C LEU A 119 -4.06 -4.19 24.75
N PRO A 120 -3.84 -3.95 26.06
CA PRO A 120 -3.25 -4.95 26.91
C PRO A 120 -4.12 -6.22 26.88
N PRO A 121 -3.51 -7.42 26.96
CA PRO A 121 -4.29 -8.65 27.06
C PRO A 121 -5.25 -8.52 28.24
N THR A 122 -6.52 -8.82 28.02
CA THR A 122 -7.52 -8.87 29.09
C THR A 122 -7.09 -10.01 30.02
N ALA A 123 -6.86 -9.67 31.29
CA ALA A 123 -6.41 -10.60 32.32
C ALA A 123 -7.49 -11.63 32.68
#